data_AF-A8Q3J6-F1
#
_entry.id   AF-A8Q3J6-F1
#
_cell.length_a   1.000
_cell.length_b   1.000
_cell.length_c   1.000
_cell.angle_alpha   90.00
_cell.angle_beta   90.00
_cell.angle_gamma   90.00
#
_symmetry.space_group_name_H-M   'P 1'
#
loop_
_entity.id
_entity.type
_entity.pdbx_description
1 polymer ?
#
loop_
_entity_poly.entity_id
_entity_poly.type
_entity_poly.pdbx_seq_one_letter_code
_entity_poly.pdbx_strand_id
1 'polypeptide(L)'
;MRTSLVWLIHALLSVAGPVSSPAMHLDHHICTEIARSLSEAIATSYDRLPMFPVSPSAPHHEAWVYERFPASTVRWPVSTCYESSALGTFIDSLWLIQSIWCICSSCIKPDPLADQLDILVTSVLEQFKTLFVQPCLQRALDKCYAAAESMCAMLYYTDILYSVLEPCTPLSRCLWVQNDERCFADIIHKGLQDSSSHTLAYALRAAQTWSRWTSWHDATPGTRPLSEPHSCMAFSLVAMAEQLQVPKNRASFSHRFLMHLTSVEQTMRDDPMYYDVPGTNRRSTYKPLDVFQPHIGPGEYFLQPLTKLLRHWFSAPLEQNIRVIDAFASLCRSPLLNIDGLLHADSTTPPILTFYLYMLYNQCLDFHHHMPDFSFYLSQRKVQCLGTPLPEKYQPDYHSACPLFHSLCPESGIDSMEQSFRQASWIPPDLSHTTSFTIRTSTSDQSQVSTSSLDGALHIVVSVSPCSAPASGPWYDPAVYGVEDVPLVNILDNVILLEEVLLEMACTASLRHAWGIDRPCSHS
;
A
#
# COMPACT_ATOMS: atom_id res chain seq x y z
N MET A 1 -28.26 -6.73 -20.77
CA MET A 1 -27.51 -5.61 -20.16
C MET A 1 -26.24 -5.27 -20.92
N ARG A 2 -25.24 -6.16 -21.04
CA ARG A 2 -23.95 -5.85 -21.72
C ARG A 2 -24.11 -5.22 -23.11
N THR A 3 -24.98 -5.74 -23.96
CA THR A 3 -25.27 -5.16 -25.29
C THR A 3 -25.93 -3.79 -25.20
N SER A 4 -26.90 -3.62 -24.30
CA SER A 4 -27.64 -2.36 -24.08
C SER A 4 -26.74 -1.24 -23.50
N LEU A 5 -25.79 -1.60 -22.62
CA LEU A 5 -24.78 -0.71 -22.06
C LEU A 5 -23.78 -0.23 -23.13
N VAL A 6 -23.36 -1.13 -24.02
CA VAL A 6 -22.52 -0.78 -25.18
C VAL A 6 -23.24 0.19 -26.12
N TRP A 7 -24.53 0.01 -26.37
CA TRP A 7 -25.32 0.96 -27.15
C TRP A 7 -25.51 2.31 -26.44
N LEU A 8 -25.65 2.33 -25.11
CA LEU A 8 -25.70 3.56 -24.31
C LEU A 8 -24.36 4.33 -24.38
N ILE A 9 -23.24 3.63 -24.19
CA ILE A 9 -21.88 4.19 -24.33
C ILE A 9 -21.66 4.71 -25.74
N HIS A 10 -22.02 3.92 -26.75
CA HIS A 10 -21.89 4.32 -28.15
C HIS A 10 -22.74 5.55 -28.46
N ALA A 11 -23.96 5.66 -27.92
CA ALA A 11 -24.81 6.83 -28.05
C ALA A 11 -24.17 8.07 -27.39
N LEU A 12 -23.68 7.94 -26.14
CA LEU A 12 -23.03 9.03 -25.40
C LEU A 12 -21.71 9.48 -26.04
N LEU A 13 -20.89 8.55 -26.54
CA LEU A 13 -19.64 8.86 -27.25
C LEU A 13 -19.89 9.48 -28.63
N SER A 14 -20.96 9.05 -29.33
CA SER A 14 -21.37 9.66 -30.61
C SER A 14 -21.83 11.11 -30.42
N VAL A 15 -22.37 11.43 -29.23
CA VAL A 15 -22.80 12.77 -28.82
C VAL A 15 -21.60 13.67 -28.44
N ALA A 16 -20.52 13.11 -27.88
CA ALA A 16 -19.32 13.86 -27.48
C ALA A 16 -18.30 14.12 -28.64
N GLY A 17 -18.57 13.62 -29.85
CA GLY A 17 -17.69 13.76 -30.99
C GLY A 17 -17.67 15.17 -31.61
N PRO A 18 -16.59 15.57 -32.31
CA PRO A 18 -16.43 16.91 -32.89
C PRO A 18 -17.35 17.19 -34.08
N VAL A 19 -18.07 16.18 -34.58
CA VAL A 19 -19.00 16.31 -35.70
C VAL A 19 -20.41 16.26 -35.13
N SER A 20 -20.99 17.43 -34.90
CA SER A 20 -22.39 17.61 -34.51
C SER A 20 -23.32 16.88 -35.49
N SER A 21 -23.81 15.70 -35.11
CA SER A 21 -25.00 15.10 -35.71
C SER A 21 -26.22 15.60 -34.95
N PRO A 22 -27.29 16.05 -35.62
CA PRO A 22 -28.47 16.56 -34.95
C PRO A 22 -29.29 15.40 -34.34
N ALA A 23 -29.92 15.67 -33.20
CA ALA A 23 -31.08 14.97 -32.64
C ALA A 23 -30.88 13.64 -31.89
N MET A 24 -30.09 13.63 -30.81
CA MET A 24 -30.50 12.87 -29.63
C MET A 24 -30.95 13.87 -28.56
N HIS A 25 -32.26 14.02 -28.42
CA HIS A 25 -32.86 14.76 -27.31
C HIS A 25 -33.06 13.75 -26.19
N LEU A 26 -32.22 13.80 -25.15
CA LEU A 26 -32.47 13.05 -23.92
C LEU A 26 -33.50 13.86 -23.13
N ASP A 27 -34.76 13.43 -23.16
CA ASP A 27 -35.75 14.03 -22.27
C ASP A 27 -35.48 13.61 -20.80
N HIS A 28 -36.09 14.34 -19.87
CA HIS A 28 -35.91 14.06 -18.44
C HIS A 28 -36.30 12.62 -18.08
N HIS A 29 -37.36 12.08 -18.70
CA HIS A 29 -37.86 10.73 -18.41
C HIS A 29 -36.85 9.65 -18.82
N ILE A 30 -36.24 9.78 -20.00
CA ILE A 30 -35.20 8.88 -20.50
C ILE A 30 -33.95 8.96 -19.61
N CYS A 31 -33.53 10.16 -19.20
CA CYS A 31 -32.42 10.34 -18.27
C CYS A 31 -32.66 9.63 -16.92
N THR A 32 -33.87 9.79 -16.35
CA THR A 32 -34.23 9.13 -15.09
C THR A 32 -34.31 7.61 -15.24
N GLU A 33 -34.85 7.09 -16.35
CA GLU A 33 -34.93 5.65 -16.62
C GLU A 33 -33.55 5.00 -16.80
N ILE A 34 -32.63 5.69 -17.49
CA ILE A 34 -31.23 5.27 -17.60
C ILE A 34 -30.58 5.25 -16.22
N ALA A 35 -30.73 6.34 -15.45
CA ALA A 35 -30.17 6.45 -14.10
C ALA A 35 -30.68 5.35 -13.15
N ARG A 36 -31.99 5.08 -13.19
CA ARG A 36 -32.64 4.03 -12.43
C ARG A 36 -32.12 2.66 -12.84
N SER A 37 -32.11 2.35 -14.15
CA SER A 37 -31.64 1.06 -14.67
C SER A 37 -30.19 0.75 -14.31
N LEU A 38 -29.31 1.77 -14.36
CA LEU A 38 -27.91 1.64 -13.96
C LEU A 38 -27.77 1.38 -12.46
N SER A 39 -28.50 2.13 -11.64
CA SER A 39 -28.44 1.99 -10.18
C SER A 39 -29.05 0.67 -9.71
N GLU A 40 -30.14 0.21 -10.33
CA GLU A 40 -30.73 -1.12 -10.11
C GLU A 40 -29.78 -2.25 -10.52
N ALA A 41 -29.03 -2.07 -11.61
CA ALA A 41 -28.01 -3.04 -12.04
C ALA A 41 -26.92 -3.19 -10.97
N ILE A 42 -26.45 -2.08 -10.41
CA ILE A 42 -25.44 -2.08 -9.33
C ILE A 42 -26.00 -2.74 -8.08
N ALA A 43 -27.18 -2.33 -7.61
CA ALA A 43 -27.82 -2.90 -6.43
C ALA A 43 -28.06 -4.42 -6.58
N THR A 44 -28.64 -4.84 -7.70
CA THR A 44 -28.95 -6.25 -7.98
C THR A 44 -27.70 -7.10 -8.15
N SER A 45 -26.65 -6.56 -8.77
CA SER A 45 -25.39 -7.28 -8.94
C SER A 45 -24.65 -7.41 -7.61
N TYR A 46 -24.61 -6.35 -6.80
CA TYR A 46 -23.98 -6.35 -5.48
C TYR A 46 -24.66 -7.34 -4.52
N ASP A 47 -26.00 -7.37 -4.47
CA ASP A 47 -26.76 -8.31 -3.64
C ASP A 47 -26.54 -9.79 -4.03
N ARG A 48 -26.07 -10.05 -5.26
CA ARG A 48 -25.77 -11.39 -5.78
C ARG A 48 -24.29 -11.78 -5.63
N LEU A 49 -23.47 -10.90 -5.07
CA LEU A 49 -22.08 -11.22 -4.80
C LEU A 49 -21.97 -12.25 -3.66
N PRO A 50 -21.11 -13.28 -3.80
CA PRO A 50 -20.89 -14.28 -2.78
C PRO A 50 -20.29 -13.68 -1.50
N MET A 51 -20.65 -14.24 -0.35
CA MET A 51 -20.08 -13.81 0.94
C MET A 51 -18.61 -14.23 1.14
N PHE A 52 -18.09 -15.09 0.28
CA PHE A 52 -16.70 -15.52 0.29
C PHE A 52 -16.14 -15.41 -1.13
N PRO A 53 -15.29 -14.43 -1.43
CA PRO A 53 -14.57 -14.42 -2.70
C PRO A 53 -13.68 -15.66 -2.75
N VAL A 54 -13.89 -16.52 -3.74
CA VAL A 54 -13.10 -17.74 -3.92
C VAL A 54 -11.69 -17.34 -4.38
N SER A 55 -10.66 -18.04 -3.87
CA SER A 55 -9.27 -17.85 -4.31
C SER A 55 -9.17 -17.89 -5.84
N PRO A 56 -8.45 -16.94 -6.47
CA PRO A 56 -8.34 -16.88 -7.93
C PRO A 56 -7.70 -18.18 -8.45
N SER A 57 -8.47 -19.01 -9.12
CA SER A 57 -8.00 -20.26 -9.70
C SER A 57 -7.53 -20.03 -11.15
N ALA A 58 -6.45 -19.27 -11.34
CA ALA A 58 -5.54 -19.23 -12.51
C ALA A 58 -5.13 -17.80 -12.92
N PRO A 59 -3.87 -17.60 -13.38
CA PRO A 59 -3.37 -16.32 -13.90
C PRO A 59 -4.04 -15.84 -15.21
N HIS A 60 -4.89 -16.66 -15.83
CA HIS A 60 -5.62 -16.29 -17.05
C HIS A 60 -6.87 -15.42 -16.78
N HIS A 61 -7.27 -15.25 -15.52
CA HIS A 61 -8.49 -14.50 -15.15
C HIS A 61 -8.30 -12.98 -15.09
N GLU A 62 -7.11 -12.47 -15.37
CA GLU A 62 -6.84 -11.03 -15.40
C GLU A 62 -7.08 -10.37 -16.77
N ALA A 63 -7.04 -11.17 -17.84
CA ALA A 63 -7.11 -10.66 -19.21
C ALA A 63 -8.40 -9.87 -19.48
N TRP A 64 -9.55 -10.30 -18.95
CA TRP A 64 -10.82 -9.64 -19.25
C TRP A 64 -10.95 -8.23 -18.64
N VAL A 65 -10.22 -7.91 -17.56
CA VAL A 65 -10.20 -6.57 -16.96
C VAL A 65 -9.27 -5.67 -17.75
N TYR A 66 -8.07 -6.14 -18.10
CA TYR A 66 -7.12 -5.38 -18.92
C TYR A 66 -7.56 -5.21 -20.39
N GLU A 67 -8.37 -6.13 -20.93
CA GLU A 67 -9.03 -5.97 -22.24
C GLU A 67 -10.10 -4.87 -22.21
N ARG A 68 -10.72 -4.61 -21.05
CA ARG A 68 -11.87 -3.70 -20.92
C ARG A 68 -11.49 -2.31 -20.42
N PHE A 69 -10.50 -2.24 -19.54
CA PHE A 69 -10.02 -1.01 -18.95
C PHE A 69 -8.56 -0.85 -19.36
N PRO A 70 -8.16 0.30 -19.92
CA PRO A 70 -6.76 0.61 -20.16
C PRO A 70 -5.94 0.31 -18.89
N ALA A 71 -4.81 -0.38 -19.01
CA ALA A 71 -3.96 -0.70 -17.86
C ALA A 71 -3.64 0.54 -16.99
N SER A 72 -3.56 1.72 -17.60
CA SER A 72 -3.37 3.02 -16.95
C SER A 72 -4.57 3.56 -16.16
N THR A 73 -5.75 2.95 -16.29
CA THR A 73 -6.99 3.35 -15.58
C THR A 73 -7.40 2.34 -14.52
N VAL A 74 -6.86 1.13 -14.55
CA VAL A 74 -7.13 0.09 -13.55
C VAL A 74 -6.30 0.40 -12.32
N ARG A 75 -6.95 0.95 -11.29
CA ARG A 75 -6.30 1.34 -10.03
C ARG A 75 -6.18 0.20 -9.02
N TRP A 76 -6.62 -1.02 -9.36
CA TRP A 76 -6.58 -2.17 -8.45
C TRP A 76 -5.85 -3.39 -9.03
N PRO A 77 -5.18 -4.20 -8.18
CA PRO A 77 -4.62 -5.47 -8.59
C PRO A 77 -5.72 -6.43 -9.08
N VAL A 78 -5.79 -6.57 -10.40
CA VAL A 78 -6.70 -7.47 -11.13
C VAL A 78 -6.53 -8.93 -10.70
N SER A 79 -5.33 -9.28 -10.22
CA SER A 79 -4.92 -10.60 -9.72
C SER A 79 -5.79 -11.20 -8.61
N THR A 80 -6.67 -10.41 -8.02
CA THR A 80 -7.61 -10.84 -6.96
C THR A 80 -9.06 -10.98 -7.43
N CYS A 81 -9.36 -10.62 -8.69
CA CYS A 81 -10.71 -10.70 -9.24
C CYS A 81 -11.03 -12.14 -9.67
N TYR A 82 -12.03 -12.76 -9.03
CA TYR A 82 -12.59 -14.01 -9.55
C TYR A 82 -13.70 -13.70 -10.56
N GLU A 83 -13.82 -14.49 -11.62
CA GLU A 83 -14.82 -14.23 -12.65
C GLU A 83 -16.22 -14.65 -12.17
N SER A 84 -17.10 -13.67 -11.99
CA SER A 84 -18.53 -13.87 -11.79
C SER A 84 -19.32 -12.91 -12.68
N SER A 85 -20.43 -13.38 -13.23
CA SER A 85 -21.33 -12.53 -14.01
C SER A 85 -21.88 -11.36 -13.19
N ALA A 86 -22.09 -11.55 -11.88
CA ALA A 86 -22.49 -10.51 -10.96
C ALA A 86 -21.36 -9.48 -10.74
N LEU A 87 -20.13 -9.95 -10.47
CA LEU A 87 -18.98 -9.07 -10.27
C LEU A 87 -18.64 -8.26 -11.53
N GLY A 88 -18.67 -8.90 -12.70
CA GLY A 88 -18.46 -8.21 -13.96
C GLY A 88 -19.53 -7.15 -14.22
N THR A 89 -20.81 -7.44 -13.92
CA THR A 89 -21.88 -6.45 -14.07
C THR A 89 -21.72 -5.29 -13.09
N PHE A 90 -21.32 -5.57 -11.85
CA PHE A 90 -21.06 -4.55 -10.84
C PHE A 90 -19.95 -3.58 -11.28
N ILE A 91 -18.81 -4.11 -11.73
CA ILE A 91 -17.68 -3.32 -12.21
C ILE A 91 -18.04 -2.55 -13.50
N ASP A 92 -18.68 -3.23 -14.47
CA ASP A 92 -19.09 -2.61 -15.75
C ASP A 92 -20.04 -1.43 -15.50
N SER A 93 -21.01 -1.58 -14.60
CA SER A 93 -21.98 -0.53 -14.28
C SER A 93 -21.36 0.65 -13.51
N LEU A 94 -20.47 0.38 -12.54
CA LEU A 94 -19.75 1.44 -11.82
C LEU A 94 -18.86 2.25 -12.77
N TRP A 95 -18.10 1.57 -13.63
CA TRP A 95 -17.23 2.23 -14.59
C TRP A 95 -18.00 3.04 -15.64
N LEU A 96 -19.15 2.55 -16.08
CA LEU A 96 -20.01 3.31 -16.99
C LEU A 96 -20.51 4.60 -16.34
N ILE A 97 -21.00 4.51 -15.11
CA ILE A 97 -21.46 5.68 -14.37
C ILE A 97 -20.32 6.71 -14.22
N GLN A 98 -19.11 6.26 -13.89
CA GLN A 98 -17.90 7.09 -13.85
C GLN A 98 -17.59 7.72 -15.23
N SER A 99 -17.74 6.96 -16.32
CA SER A 99 -17.51 7.44 -17.68
C SER A 99 -18.52 8.50 -18.11
N ILE A 100 -19.80 8.37 -17.72
CA ILE A 100 -20.83 9.39 -17.96
C ILE A 100 -20.39 10.71 -17.34
N TRP A 101 -19.94 10.71 -16.09
CA TRP A 101 -19.43 11.92 -15.42
C TRP A 101 -18.24 12.54 -16.17
N CYS A 102 -17.25 11.72 -16.54
CA CYS A 102 -16.08 12.18 -17.29
C CYS A 102 -16.47 12.86 -18.62
N ILE A 103 -17.45 12.30 -19.34
CA ILE A 103 -17.99 12.90 -20.57
C ILE A 103 -18.65 14.24 -20.27
N CYS A 104 -19.52 14.31 -19.27
CA CYS A 104 -20.23 15.55 -18.88
C CYS A 104 -19.25 16.67 -18.52
N SER A 105 -18.23 16.36 -17.71
CA SER A 105 -17.21 17.33 -17.30
C SER A 105 -16.36 17.89 -18.47
N SER A 106 -16.30 17.18 -19.59
CA SER A 106 -15.55 17.58 -20.79
C SER A 106 -16.36 18.41 -21.79
N CYS A 107 -17.69 18.47 -21.65
CA CYS A 107 -18.59 19.27 -22.46
C CYS A 107 -18.57 20.75 -21.98
N ILE A 108 -17.53 21.50 -22.34
CA ILE A 108 -17.24 22.85 -21.81
C ILE A 108 -18.10 23.98 -22.44
N LYS A 109 -18.93 23.69 -23.45
CA LYS A 109 -19.70 24.74 -24.15
C LYS A 109 -21.15 24.84 -23.64
N PRO A 110 -21.76 26.04 -23.63
CA PRO A 110 -23.17 26.24 -23.37
C PRO A 110 -23.99 25.70 -24.56
N ASP A 111 -24.10 24.39 -24.64
CA ASP A 111 -24.94 23.64 -25.58
C ASP A 111 -26.16 23.16 -24.78
N PRO A 112 -27.39 23.11 -25.33
CA PRO A 112 -28.57 22.51 -24.67
C PRO A 112 -28.37 21.03 -24.30
N LEU A 113 -27.30 20.41 -24.80
CA LEU A 113 -26.83 19.09 -24.40
C LEU A 113 -26.22 19.08 -22.98
N ALA A 114 -25.59 20.17 -22.55
CA ALA A 114 -24.99 20.30 -21.22
C ALA A 114 -26.08 20.19 -20.13
N ASP A 115 -27.21 20.88 -20.31
CA ASP A 115 -28.34 20.80 -19.38
C ASP A 115 -28.92 19.37 -19.29
N GLN A 116 -28.99 18.65 -20.42
CA GLN A 116 -29.48 17.26 -20.45
C GLN A 116 -28.52 16.30 -19.75
N LEU A 117 -27.21 16.51 -19.92
CA LEU A 117 -26.16 15.75 -19.26
C LEU A 117 -26.12 16.03 -17.74
N ASP A 118 -26.31 17.29 -17.33
CA ASP A 118 -26.43 17.66 -15.91
C ASP A 118 -27.65 17.02 -15.25
N ILE A 119 -28.80 16.98 -15.95
CA ILE A 119 -30.00 16.26 -15.50
C ILE A 119 -29.71 14.76 -15.36
N LEU A 120 -29.01 14.15 -16.31
CA LEU A 120 -28.63 12.74 -16.25
C LEU A 120 -27.71 12.47 -15.05
N VAL A 121 -26.66 13.26 -14.86
CA VAL A 121 -25.74 13.12 -13.71
C VAL A 121 -26.47 13.27 -12.39
N THR A 122 -27.32 14.29 -12.26
CA THR A 122 -28.11 14.53 -11.04
C THR A 122 -29.05 13.35 -10.76
N SER A 123 -29.72 12.84 -11.79
CA SER A 123 -30.59 11.66 -11.69
C SER A 123 -29.79 10.42 -11.30
N VAL A 124 -28.61 10.20 -11.87
CA VAL A 124 -27.73 9.08 -11.53
C VAL A 124 -27.29 9.17 -10.06
N LEU A 125 -26.94 10.35 -9.56
CA LEU A 125 -26.54 10.55 -8.17
C LEU A 125 -27.67 10.24 -7.19
N GLU A 126 -28.87 10.75 -7.48
CA GLU A 126 -30.05 10.52 -6.66
C GLU A 126 -30.40 9.03 -6.64
N GLN A 127 -30.51 8.41 -7.82
CA GLN A 127 -30.85 6.99 -7.94
C GLN A 127 -29.78 6.08 -7.33
N PHE A 128 -28.49 6.41 -7.48
CA PHE A 128 -27.39 5.66 -6.87
C PHE A 128 -27.48 5.71 -5.33
N LYS A 129 -27.77 6.90 -4.77
CA LYS A 129 -27.97 7.06 -3.32
C LYS A 129 -29.17 6.25 -2.83
N THR A 130 -30.32 6.38 -3.48
CA THR A 130 -31.59 5.79 -3.01
C THR A 130 -31.69 4.29 -3.25
N LEU A 131 -31.07 3.77 -4.31
CA LEU A 131 -31.20 2.36 -4.70
C LEU A 131 -30.00 1.50 -4.29
N PHE A 132 -28.82 2.07 -4.11
CA PHE A 132 -27.62 1.31 -3.75
C PHE A 132 -27.06 1.69 -2.37
N VAL A 133 -26.68 2.96 -2.17
CA VAL A 133 -25.94 3.38 -0.95
C VAL A 133 -26.77 3.13 0.32
N GLN A 134 -28.00 3.65 0.36
CA GLN A 134 -28.85 3.54 1.54
C GLN A 134 -29.41 2.12 1.79
N PRO A 135 -29.96 1.40 0.80
CA PRO A 135 -30.63 0.13 1.07
C PRO A 135 -29.72 -1.11 0.98
N CYS A 136 -28.69 -1.10 0.14
CA CYS A 136 -27.84 -2.26 -0.12
C CYS A 136 -26.52 -2.15 0.64
N LEU A 137 -25.78 -1.05 0.46
CA LEU A 137 -24.46 -0.88 1.06
C LEU A 137 -24.55 -0.75 2.59
N GLN A 138 -25.45 0.10 3.11
CA GLN A 138 -25.67 0.22 4.56
C GLN A 138 -26.10 -1.11 5.19
N ARG A 139 -27.02 -1.83 4.54
CA ARG A 139 -27.47 -3.15 5.02
C ARG A 139 -26.33 -4.17 5.04
N ALA A 140 -25.43 -4.14 4.07
CA ALA A 140 -24.25 -5.00 4.04
C ALA A 140 -23.28 -4.66 5.18
N LEU A 141 -23.06 -3.37 5.44
CA LEU A 141 -22.28 -2.87 6.58
C LEU A 141 -22.90 -3.34 7.92
N ASP A 142 -24.20 -3.16 8.11
CA ASP A 142 -24.91 -3.55 9.33
C ASP A 142 -24.80 -5.08 9.57
N LYS A 143 -24.94 -5.87 8.51
CA LYS A 143 -24.74 -7.34 8.57
C LYS A 143 -23.31 -7.71 8.93
N CYS A 144 -22.32 -7.02 8.37
CA CYS A 144 -20.91 -7.23 8.69
C CYS A 144 -20.59 -6.94 10.16
N TYR A 145 -21.24 -5.95 10.76
CA TYR A 145 -21.09 -5.68 12.18
C TYR A 145 -21.79 -6.71 13.06
N ALA A 146 -22.89 -7.30 12.59
CA ALA A 146 -23.64 -8.33 13.32
C ALA A 146 -23.02 -9.73 13.22
N ALA A 147 -22.33 -10.05 12.11
CA ALA A 147 -21.72 -11.35 11.86
C ALA A 147 -20.29 -11.19 11.31
N ALA A 148 -19.29 -11.61 12.09
CA ALA A 148 -17.87 -11.50 11.73
C ALA A 148 -17.50 -12.25 10.43
N GLU A 149 -18.25 -13.28 10.08
CA GLU A 149 -17.99 -14.15 8.92
C GLU A 149 -18.10 -13.43 7.56
N SER A 150 -18.73 -12.24 7.47
CA SER A 150 -18.87 -11.49 6.20
C SER A 150 -17.84 -10.36 6.01
N MET A 151 -16.86 -10.21 6.93
CA MET A 151 -15.90 -9.10 6.89
C MET A 151 -14.97 -9.16 5.69
N CYS A 152 -14.50 -10.35 5.34
CA CYS A 152 -13.61 -10.59 4.21
C CYS A 152 -14.24 -10.13 2.87
N ALA A 153 -15.47 -10.54 2.58
CA ALA A 153 -16.21 -10.08 1.40
C ALA A 153 -16.45 -8.56 1.43
N MET A 154 -16.79 -8.01 2.60
CA MET A 154 -17.01 -6.56 2.72
C MET A 154 -15.75 -5.80 2.35
N LEU A 155 -14.59 -6.16 2.92
CA LEU A 155 -13.30 -5.53 2.62
C LEU A 155 -12.96 -5.63 1.12
N TYR A 156 -13.18 -6.81 0.53
CA TYR A 156 -12.90 -7.06 -0.88
C TYR A 156 -13.77 -6.23 -1.84
N TYR A 157 -15.09 -6.23 -1.67
CA TYR A 157 -15.98 -5.49 -2.57
C TYR A 157 -15.90 -3.98 -2.35
N THR A 158 -15.56 -3.55 -1.14
CA THR A 158 -15.28 -2.15 -0.82
C THR A 158 -14.03 -1.68 -1.54
N ASP A 159 -12.96 -2.46 -1.50
CA ASP A 159 -11.74 -2.17 -2.24
C ASP A 159 -12.01 -2.01 -3.74
N ILE A 160 -12.79 -2.92 -4.34
CA ILE A 160 -13.20 -2.82 -5.74
C ILE A 160 -14.00 -1.52 -5.98
N LEU A 161 -14.97 -1.20 -5.13
CA LEU A 161 -15.80 0.00 -5.26
C LEU A 161 -14.94 1.27 -5.28
N TYR A 162 -14.02 1.43 -4.32
CA TYR A 162 -13.15 2.61 -4.24
C TYR A 162 -12.09 2.65 -5.33
N SER A 163 -11.73 1.51 -5.90
CA SER A 163 -10.75 1.45 -6.98
C SER A 163 -11.35 1.75 -8.36
N VAL A 164 -12.66 1.51 -8.56
CA VAL A 164 -13.38 1.88 -9.80
C VAL A 164 -13.72 3.37 -9.85
N LEU A 165 -14.14 3.93 -8.72
CA LEU A 165 -14.64 5.30 -8.65
C LEU A 165 -13.50 6.30 -8.44
N GLU A 166 -13.44 7.34 -9.28
CA GLU A 166 -12.46 8.40 -9.04
C GLU A 166 -12.88 9.23 -7.80
N PRO A 167 -11.95 9.58 -6.89
CA PRO A 167 -12.27 10.24 -5.62
C PRO A 167 -12.94 11.62 -5.75
N CYS A 168 -12.76 12.29 -6.88
CA CYS A 168 -13.26 13.66 -7.11
C CYS A 168 -14.65 13.72 -7.75
N THR A 169 -15.28 12.58 -8.04
CA THR A 169 -16.63 12.56 -8.61
C THR A 169 -17.71 12.83 -7.58
N PRO A 170 -18.90 13.30 -7.98
CA PRO A 170 -19.98 13.48 -7.03
C PRO A 170 -20.49 12.14 -6.45
N LEU A 171 -20.24 11.01 -7.13
CA LEU A 171 -20.59 9.67 -6.64
C LEU A 171 -19.68 9.22 -5.50
N SER A 172 -18.37 9.46 -5.65
CA SER A 172 -17.43 9.25 -4.55
C SER A 172 -17.81 10.12 -3.37
N ARG A 173 -18.08 11.42 -3.57
CA ARG A 173 -18.58 12.29 -2.50
C ARG A 173 -19.88 11.80 -1.86
N CYS A 174 -20.79 11.21 -2.64
CA CYS A 174 -22.02 10.61 -2.13
C CYS A 174 -21.73 9.43 -1.19
N LEU A 175 -20.74 8.59 -1.50
CA LEU A 175 -20.26 7.52 -0.60
C LEU A 175 -19.57 8.10 0.63
N TRP A 176 -18.72 9.12 0.47
CA TRP A 176 -17.98 9.76 1.56
C TRP A 176 -18.90 10.39 2.61
N VAL A 177 -19.81 11.26 2.18
CA VAL A 177 -20.71 12.02 3.07
C VAL A 177 -21.67 11.11 3.85
N GLN A 178 -21.98 9.93 3.33
CA GLN A 178 -22.82 8.94 4.03
C GLN A 178 -22.01 8.07 5.02
N ASN A 179 -20.67 8.13 5.00
CA ASN A 179 -19.80 7.29 5.82
C ASN A 179 -19.31 7.94 7.13
N ASP A 180 -19.60 9.23 7.35
CA ASP A 180 -19.09 10.02 8.49
C ASP A 180 -19.56 9.54 9.89
N GLU A 181 -20.49 8.56 9.98
CA GLU A 181 -21.08 8.11 11.25
C GLU A 181 -20.72 6.67 11.68
N ARG A 182 -19.56 6.10 11.27
CA ARG A 182 -18.94 4.79 11.66
C ARG A 182 -18.87 3.73 10.55
N CYS A 183 -18.46 4.10 9.34
CA CYS A 183 -18.51 3.24 8.17
C CYS A 183 -17.11 3.01 7.57
N PHE A 184 -16.81 1.76 7.18
CA PHE A 184 -15.58 1.28 6.53
C PHE A 184 -14.25 1.36 7.29
N ALA A 185 -13.87 2.50 7.86
CA ALA A 185 -12.61 2.63 8.60
C ALA A 185 -12.53 1.62 9.76
N ASP A 186 -13.63 1.44 10.49
CA ASP A 186 -13.77 0.45 11.56
C ASP A 186 -13.67 -0.99 11.06
N ILE A 187 -14.19 -1.28 9.86
CA ILE A 187 -14.14 -2.62 9.25
C ILE A 187 -12.71 -2.93 8.80
N ILE A 188 -12.04 -1.96 8.17
CA ILE A 188 -10.61 -2.06 7.84
C ILE A 188 -9.80 -2.29 9.11
N HIS A 189 -10.03 -1.50 10.15
CA HIS A 189 -9.33 -1.62 11.42
C HIS A 189 -9.53 -3.00 12.07
N LYS A 190 -10.77 -3.50 12.12
CA LYS A 190 -11.07 -4.85 12.60
C LYS A 190 -10.42 -5.93 11.75
N GLY A 191 -10.43 -5.79 10.43
CA GLY A 191 -9.79 -6.73 9.51
C GLY A 191 -8.26 -6.76 9.65
N LEU A 192 -7.63 -5.61 9.96
CA LEU A 192 -6.20 -5.53 10.25
C LEU A 192 -5.82 -6.19 11.59
N GLN A 193 -6.77 -6.36 12.50
CA GLN A 193 -6.60 -7.09 13.75
C GLN A 193 -6.94 -8.58 13.64
N ASP A 194 -7.50 -9.02 12.51
CA ASP A 194 -7.91 -10.40 12.30
C ASP A 194 -6.69 -11.31 12.09
N SER A 195 -6.69 -12.47 12.74
CA SER A 195 -5.62 -13.48 12.61
C SER A 195 -5.70 -14.29 11.31
N SER A 196 -6.81 -14.22 10.57
CA SER A 196 -6.99 -14.86 9.28
C SER A 196 -6.13 -14.18 8.22
N SER A 197 -5.21 -14.94 7.62
CA SER A 197 -4.37 -14.47 6.50
C SER A 197 -5.20 -13.82 5.40
N HIS A 198 -6.37 -14.37 5.04
CA HIS A 198 -7.19 -13.82 3.96
C HIS A 198 -7.86 -12.50 4.34
N THR A 199 -8.47 -12.40 5.53
CA THR A 199 -9.10 -11.16 6.00
C THR A 199 -8.08 -10.04 6.11
N LEU A 200 -6.91 -10.35 6.68
CA LEU A 200 -5.81 -9.41 6.80
C LEU A 200 -5.34 -8.91 5.42
N ALA A 201 -5.20 -9.79 4.42
CA ALA A 201 -4.81 -9.39 3.06
C ALA A 201 -5.77 -8.35 2.46
N TYR A 202 -7.08 -8.62 2.55
CA TYR A 202 -8.09 -7.69 2.03
C TYR A 202 -8.15 -6.40 2.87
N ALA A 203 -7.93 -6.47 4.18
CA ALA A 203 -7.87 -5.30 5.06
C ALA A 203 -6.69 -4.39 4.72
N LEU A 204 -5.49 -4.97 4.53
CA LEU A 204 -4.28 -4.25 4.11
C LEU A 204 -4.51 -3.52 2.79
N ARG A 205 -5.14 -4.19 1.83
CA ARG A 205 -5.42 -3.61 0.52
C ARG A 205 -6.48 -2.51 0.60
N ALA A 206 -7.59 -2.78 1.29
CA ALA A 206 -8.63 -1.78 1.50
C ALA A 206 -8.09 -0.54 2.26
N ALA A 207 -7.17 -0.73 3.22
CA ALA A 207 -6.49 0.37 3.90
C ALA A 207 -5.66 1.24 2.94
N GLN A 208 -4.90 0.63 2.04
CA GLN A 208 -4.13 1.35 1.02
C GLN A 208 -5.05 2.17 0.11
N THR A 209 -6.08 1.52 -0.45
CA THR A 209 -7.02 2.15 -1.37
C THR A 209 -7.76 3.30 -0.67
N TRP A 210 -8.25 3.07 0.55
CA TRP A 210 -8.95 4.09 1.32
C TRP A 210 -8.04 5.27 1.66
N SER A 211 -6.82 5.03 2.16
CA SER A 211 -5.87 6.10 2.50
C SER A 211 -5.51 6.98 1.30
N ARG A 212 -5.31 6.36 0.12
CA ARG A 212 -5.10 7.09 -1.13
C ARG A 212 -6.34 7.94 -1.47
N TRP A 213 -7.53 7.40 -1.24
CA TRP A 213 -8.79 8.04 -1.59
C TRP A 213 -9.14 9.21 -0.67
N THR A 214 -8.93 9.10 0.65
CA THR A 214 -9.09 10.21 1.60
C THR A 214 -8.15 11.36 1.26
N SER A 215 -6.90 11.02 0.96
CA SER A 215 -5.88 12.01 0.61
C SER A 215 -6.21 12.77 -0.67
N TRP A 216 -6.85 12.10 -1.63
CA TRP A 216 -7.40 12.75 -2.82
C TRP A 216 -8.57 13.67 -2.53
N HIS A 217 -9.45 13.30 -1.60
CA HIS A 217 -10.60 14.11 -1.24
C HIS A 217 -10.17 15.40 -0.52
N ASP A 218 -9.15 15.28 0.33
CA ASP A 218 -8.64 16.37 1.16
C ASP A 218 -7.51 17.17 0.48
N ALA A 219 -7.04 16.70 -0.68
CA ALA A 219 -6.06 17.38 -1.51
C ALA A 219 -6.57 18.76 -1.97
N THR A 220 -5.89 19.82 -1.54
CA THR A 220 -6.11 21.20 -2.03
C THR A 220 -4.92 21.67 -2.88
N PRO A 221 -5.14 22.34 -4.02
CA PRO A 221 -4.05 23.01 -4.73
C PRO A 221 -3.46 24.12 -3.85
N GLY A 222 -2.16 24.10 -3.60
CA GLY A 222 -1.54 25.07 -2.70
C GLY A 222 -0.05 24.88 -2.51
N THR A 223 0.63 25.98 -2.18
CA THR A 223 2.05 26.00 -1.82
C THR A 223 2.22 25.72 -0.33
N ARG A 224 2.87 24.60 0.00
CA ARG A 224 3.31 24.35 1.38
C ARG A 224 4.30 25.46 1.77
N PRO A 225 4.19 26.06 2.97
CA PRO A 225 5.22 26.98 3.45
C PRO A 225 6.57 26.27 3.51
N LEU A 226 7.63 27.01 3.18
CA LEU A 226 9.03 26.59 3.27
C LEU A 226 9.35 26.15 4.71
N SER A 227 9.24 24.86 5.01
CA SER A 227 9.92 24.28 6.17
C SER A 227 11.34 23.87 5.77
N GLU A 228 12.23 23.93 6.76
CA GLU A 228 13.66 23.62 6.66
C GLU A 228 13.97 22.30 5.94
N PRO A 229 15.19 22.15 5.38
CA PRO A 229 15.56 20.97 4.60
C PRO A 229 15.30 19.67 5.39
N HIS A 230 14.39 18.86 4.84
CA HIS A 230 14.07 17.53 5.35
C HIS A 230 15.30 16.61 5.27
N SER A 231 15.61 15.90 6.36
CA SER A 231 16.67 14.89 6.36
C SER A 231 16.19 13.62 5.67
N CYS A 232 16.83 13.26 4.55
CA CYS A 232 16.52 12.04 3.83
C CYS A 232 17.06 10.83 4.60
N MET A 233 16.17 10.00 5.16
CA MET A 233 16.56 8.78 5.89
C MET A 233 17.02 7.64 4.97
N ALA A 234 16.99 7.83 3.63
CA ALA A 234 17.45 6.82 2.68
C ALA A 234 18.91 6.38 2.96
N PHE A 235 19.75 7.30 3.44
CA PHE A 235 21.13 6.97 3.83
C PHE A 235 21.16 5.97 4.99
N SER A 236 20.45 6.25 6.08
CA SER A 236 20.41 5.38 7.26
C SER A 236 19.79 4.02 6.94
N LEU A 237 18.77 3.97 6.09
CA LEU A 237 18.15 2.72 5.63
C LEU A 237 19.12 1.85 4.82
N VAL A 238 19.86 2.47 3.89
CA VAL A 238 20.91 1.77 3.12
C VAL A 238 22.03 1.27 4.03
N ALA A 239 22.47 2.09 4.98
CA ALA A 239 23.49 1.70 5.94
C ALA A 239 23.08 0.47 6.76
N MET A 240 21.83 0.44 7.25
CA MET A 240 21.30 -0.74 7.95
C MET A 240 21.30 -1.97 7.03
N ALA A 241 20.84 -1.85 5.78
CA ALA A 241 20.82 -2.95 4.84
C ALA A 241 22.23 -3.48 4.52
N GLU A 242 23.22 -2.59 4.35
CA GLU A 242 24.62 -2.96 4.12
C GLU A 242 25.21 -3.74 5.30
N GLN A 243 24.89 -3.35 6.55
CA GLN A 243 25.39 -4.04 7.73
C GLN A 243 24.74 -5.42 7.97
N LEU A 244 23.53 -5.64 7.46
CA LEU A 244 22.90 -6.98 7.43
C LEU A 244 23.51 -7.91 6.37
N GLN A 245 24.40 -7.41 5.51
CA GLN A 245 25.14 -8.22 4.55
C GLN A 245 26.45 -8.75 5.11
N VAL A 246 26.84 -9.94 4.62
CA VAL A 246 28.16 -10.50 4.88
C VAL A 246 29.20 -9.62 4.19
N PRO A 247 30.34 -9.26 4.83
CA PRO A 247 31.36 -8.38 4.25
C PRO A 247 31.84 -8.78 2.85
N LYS A 248 31.83 -10.08 2.52
CA LYS A 248 32.23 -10.63 1.21
C LYS A 248 31.24 -10.35 0.07
N ASN A 249 30.05 -9.83 0.37
CA ASN A 249 28.98 -9.60 -0.58
C ASN A 249 28.68 -8.10 -0.77
N ARG A 250 29.49 -7.20 -0.19
CA ARG A 250 29.18 -5.77 -0.17
C ARG A 250 29.09 -5.17 -1.59
N ALA A 251 29.92 -5.54 -2.57
CA ALA A 251 29.77 -5.02 -3.94
C ALA A 251 28.53 -5.56 -4.66
N SER A 252 28.00 -6.74 -4.27
CA SER A 252 26.73 -7.23 -4.79
C SER A 252 25.55 -6.37 -4.35
N PHE A 253 25.69 -5.67 -3.21
CA PHE A 253 24.71 -4.71 -2.71
C PHE A 253 24.42 -3.60 -3.71
N SER A 254 25.46 -3.01 -4.31
CA SER A 254 25.33 -1.88 -5.23
C SER A 254 24.57 -2.27 -6.49
N HIS A 255 24.88 -3.46 -7.02
CA HIS A 255 24.14 -4.01 -8.15
C HIS A 255 22.69 -4.30 -7.78
N ARG A 256 22.45 -4.97 -6.64
CA ARG A 256 21.11 -5.26 -6.13
C ARG A 256 20.31 -3.97 -5.92
N PHE A 257 20.89 -2.97 -5.30
CA PHE A 257 20.30 -1.66 -5.07
C PHE A 257 19.92 -0.97 -6.38
N LEU A 258 20.81 -0.96 -7.39
CA LEU A 258 20.50 -0.37 -8.69
C LEU A 258 19.35 -1.11 -9.40
N MET A 259 19.35 -2.45 -9.37
CA MET A 259 18.25 -3.25 -9.92
C MET A 259 16.94 -2.95 -9.18
N HIS A 260 16.99 -2.83 -7.85
CA HIS A 260 15.84 -2.53 -7.02
C HIS A 260 15.32 -1.12 -7.28
N LEU A 261 16.22 -0.14 -7.42
CA LEU A 261 15.90 1.25 -7.78
C LEU A 261 15.18 1.30 -9.12
N THR A 262 15.67 0.61 -10.16
CA THR A 262 15.01 0.54 -11.46
C THR A 262 13.64 -0.14 -11.36
N SER A 263 13.52 -1.21 -10.56
CA SER A 263 12.24 -1.88 -10.33
C SER A 263 11.24 -0.94 -9.66
N VAL A 264 11.63 -0.28 -8.57
CA VAL A 264 10.78 0.67 -7.84
C VAL A 264 10.42 1.87 -8.72
N GLU A 265 11.37 2.40 -9.49
CA GLU A 265 11.13 3.48 -10.45
C GLU A 265 10.07 3.08 -11.48
N GLN A 266 10.18 1.87 -12.05
CA GLN A 266 9.22 1.34 -12.99
C GLN A 266 7.84 1.18 -12.34
N THR A 267 7.77 0.59 -11.14
CA THR A 267 6.51 0.46 -10.39
C THR A 267 5.87 1.82 -10.08
N MET A 268 6.67 2.83 -9.71
CA MET A 268 6.17 4.18 -9.49
C MET A 268 5.67 4.81 -10.80
N ARG A 269 6.38 4.64 -11.92
CA ARG A 269 5.93 5.13 -13.24
C ARG A 269 4.63 4.46 -13.70
N ASP A 270 4.50 3.17 -13.44
CA ASP A 270 3.34 2.37 -13.82
C ASP A 270 2.14 2.62 -12.89
N ASP A 271 2.36 3.21 -11.71
CA ASP A 271 1.25 3.59 -10.82
C ASP A 271 0.38 4.65 -11.53
N PRO A 272 -0.93 4.39 -11.69
CA PRO A 272 -1.83 5.23 -12.49
C PRO A 272 -1.94 6.67 -11.96
N MET A 273 -1.46 6.93 -10.73
CA MET A 273 -1.40 8.27 -10.15
C MET A 273 -0.19 9.10 -10.63
N TYR A 274 0.80 8.49 -11.29
CA TYR A 274 1.99 9.16 -11.81
C TYR A 274 1.88 9.66 -13.26
N TYR A 275 0.90 9.20 -14.03
CA TYR A 275 0.81 9.56 -15.45
C TYR A 275 0.29 10.99 -15.67
N ASP A 276 1.17 11.85 -16.17
CA ASP A 276 0.81 12.86 -17.16
C ASP A 276 0.31 12.10 -18.39
N VAL A 277 -1.00 11.98 -18.61
CA VAL A 277 -1.55 11.30 -19.80
C VAL A 277 -1.08 12.06 -21.05
N PRO A 278 -0.15 11.52 -21.86
CA PRO A 278 0.33 12.21 -23.05
C PRO A 278 -0.77 12.09 -24.11
N GLY A 279 -1.38 13.21 -24.49
CA GLY A 279 -2.31 13.27 -25.62
C GLY A 279 -3.76 13.64 -25.28
N THR A 280 -4.13 13.78 -24.01
CA THR A 280 -5.36 14.49 -23.67
C THR A 280 -5.02 15.94 -23.38
N ASN A 281 -5.41 16.87 -24.27
CA ASN A 281 -5.48 18.32 -24.02
C ASN A 281 -6.51 18.67 -22.92
N ARG A 282 -6.55 17.92 -21.81
CA ARG A 282 -7.41 18.16 -20.66
C ARG A 282 -6.70 19.16 -19.76
N ARG A 283 -7.17 20.40 -19.79
CA ARG A 283 -6.63 21.57 -19.06
C ARG A 283 -6.87 21.54 -17.53
N SER A 284 -6.82 20.38 -16.90
CA SER A 284 -6.88 20.26 -15.43
C SER A 284 -6.29 18.93 -14.95
N THR A 285 -5.19 18.47 -15.55
CA THR A 285 -4.34 17.45 -14.93
C THR A 285 -3.64 18.12 -13.76
N TYR A 286 -4.16 17.91 -12.55
CA TYR A 286 -3.41 18.17 -11.33
C TYR A 286 -2.11 17.38 -11.43
N LYS A 287 -0.97 18.05 -11.57
CA LYS A 287 0.30 17.36 -11.37
C LYS A 287 0.35 17.02 -9.89
N PRO A 288 0.74 15.80 -9.49
CA PRO A 288 0.90 15.47 -8.09
C PRO A 288 1.83 16.44 -7.34
N LEU A 289 2.77 17.07 -8.06
CA LEU A 289 3.68 18.12 -7.57
C LEU A 289 2.99 19.46 -7.27
N ASP A 290 1.80 19.71 -7.80
CA ASP A 290 1.04 20.97 -7.65
C ASP A 290 -0.04 20.87 -6.55
N VAL A 291 -0.16 19.71 -5.89
CA VAL A 291 -1.18 19.38 -4.90
C VAL A 291 -0.57 19.33 -3.50
N PHE A 292 -1.24 19.95 -2.51
CA PHE A 292 -0.83 19.81 -1.12
C PHE A 292 -0.99 18.35 -0.69
N GLN A 293 0.12 17.73 -0.29
CA GLN A 293 0.13 16.36 0.20
C GLN A 293 -0.22 16.37 1.69
N PRO A 294 -1.34 15.75 2.12
CA PRO A 294 -1.59 15.54 3.53
C PRO A 294 -0.44 14.74 4.14
N HIS A 295 -0.03 15.15 5.35
CA HIS A 295 0.95 14.43 6.14
C HIS A 295 0.28 13.22 6.78
N ILE A 296 0.84 12.03 6.58
CA ILE A 296 0.36 10.82 7.24
C ILE A 296 0.80 10.88 8.71
N GLY A 297 -0.16 11.21 9.59
CA GLY A 297 0.08 11.41 11.01
C GLY A 297 -0.40 10.25 11.90
N PRO A 298 -0.20 10.36 13.22
CA PRO A 298 -0.68 9.38 14.19
C PRO A 298 -2.21 9.24 14.29
N GLY A 299 -2.95 10.20 13.74
CA GLY A 299 -4.42 10.12 13.64
C GLY A 299 -4.92 9.14 12.58
N GLU A 300 -4.04 8.62 11.73
CA GLU A 300 -4.39 7.67 10.68
C GLU A 300 -4.73 6.30 11.28
N TYR A 301 -6.02 5.97 11.28
CA TYR A 301 -6.59 4.81 11.98
C TYR A 301 -6.04 3.44 11.51
N PHE A 302 -5.45 3.37 10.31
CA PHE A 302 -4.86 2.15 9.76
C PHE A 302 -3.37 1.99 10.12
N LEU A 303 -2.66 3.06 10.47
CA LEU A 303 -1.23 2.98 10.78
C LEU A 303 -0.94 2.26 12.10
N GLN A 304 -1.77 2.46 13.13
CA GLN A 304 -1.56 1.80 14.41
C GLN A 304 -1.64 0.25 14.30
N PRO A 305 -2.64 -0.35 13.61
CA PRO A 305 -2.59 -1.77 13.29
C PRO A 305 -1.36 -2.19 12.48
N LEU A 306 -0.99 -1.45 11.43
CA LEU A 306 0.17 -1.80 10.60
C LEU A 306 1.49 -1.79 11.39
N THR A 307 1.69 -0.78 12.23
CA THR A 307 2.87 -0.69 13.10
C THR A 307 2.89 -1.80 14.15
N LYS A 308 1.73 -2.23 14.65
CA LYS A 308 1.62 -3.42 15.50
C LYS A 308 2.05 -4.70 14.77
N LEU A 309 1.72 -4.85 13.49
CA LEU A 309 2.17 -5.98 12.67
C LEU A 309 3.69 -5.96 12.49
N LEU A 310 4.29 -4.79 12.21
CA LEU A 310 5.75 -4.65 12.13
C LEU A 310 6.46 -5.06 13.42
N ARG A 311 5.84 -4.84 14.59
CA ARG A 311 6.44 -5.27 15.86
C ARG A 311 6.58 -6.78 15.99
N HIS A 312 5.69 -7.54 15.34
CA HIS A 312 5.70 -9.00 15.38
C HIS A 312 6.48 -9.59 14.19
N TRP A 313 7.28 -8.79 13.48
CA TRP A 313 7.98 -9.18 12.25
C TRP A 313 8.65 -10.55 12.32
N PHE A 314 9.49 -10.81 13.33
CA PHE A 314 10.24 -12.06 13.43
C PHE A 314 9.43 -13.24 13.95
N SER A 315 8.22 -13.02 14.44
CA SER A 315 7.31 -14.10 14.85
C SER A 315 6.15 -14.34 13.88
N ALA A 316 5.88 -13.37 13.01
CA ALA A 316 4.88 -13.48 11.96
C ALA A 316 5.35 -14.38 10.79
N PRO A 317 4.40 -15.05 10.10
CA PRO A 317 4.67 -15.73 8.84
C PRO A 317 5.22 -14.78 7.77
N LEU A 318 6.15 -15.28 6.95
CA LEU A 318 6.78 -14.50 5.87
C LEU A 318 5.75 -13.85 4.92
N GLU A 319 4.71 -14.60 4.53
CA GLU A 319 3.66 -14.11 3.63
C GLU A 319 2.91 -12.89 4.21
N GLN A 320 2.70 -12.88 5.53
CA GLN A 320 2.08 -11.74 6.20
C GLN A 320 2.98 -10.52 6.13
N ASN A 321 4.28 -10.69 6.41
CA ASN A 321 5.25 -9.61 6.34
C ASN A 321 5.39 -9.03 4.93
N ILE A 322 5.41 -9.87 3.88
CA ILE A 322 5.41 -9.41 2.48
C ILE A 322 4.22 -8.47 2.24
N ARG A 323 3.01 -8.87 2.64
CA ARG A 323 1.80 -8.05 2.43
C ARG A 323 1.80 -6.74 3.22
N VAL A 324 2.34 -6.74 4.45
CA VAL A 324 2.47 -5.52 5.27
C VAL A 324 3.42 -4.54 4.60
N ILE A 325 4.53 -5.02 4.06
CA ILE A 325 5.49 -4.19 3.33
C ILE A 325 4.93 -3.70 2.02
N ASP A 326 4.26 -4.56 1.25
CA ASP A 326 3.58 -4.14 0.03
C ASP A 326 2.62 -2.97 0.32
N ALA A 327 1.96 -2.99 1.47
CA ALA A 327 1.12 -1.88 1.92
C ALA A 327 1.90 -0.60 2.22
N PHE A 328 2.97 -0.68 3.00
CA PHE A 328 3.82 0.49 3.26
C PHE A 328 4.48 1.02 2.00
N ALA A 329 4.98 0.15 1.12
CA ALA A 329 5.58 0.50 -0.15
C ALA A 329 4.58 1.16 -1.09
N SER A 330 3.36 0.61 -1.19
CA SER A 330 2.27 1.20 -1.97
C SER A 330 1.90 2.61 -1.48
N LEU A 331 1.83 2.82 -0.16
CA LEU A 331 1.59 4.13 0.43
C LEU A 331 2.76 5.09 0.14
N CYS A 332 3.99 4.65 0.41
CA CYS A 332 5.18 5.47 0.23
C CYS A 332 5.46 5.79 -1.25
N ARG A 333 5.09 4.92 -2.19
CA ARG A 333 5.19 5.19 -3.62
C ARG A 333 4.18 6.23 -4.07
N SER A 334 3.02 6.38 -3.41
CA SER A 334 1.97 7.28 -3.89
C SER A 334 2.41 8.74 -3.90
N PRO A 335 2.30 9.48 -5.01
CA PRO A 335 2.80 10.86 -5.11
C PRO A 335 1.88 11.88 -4.40
N LEU A 336 0.78 11.40 -3.81
CA LEU A 336 -0.26 12.21 -3.17
C LEU A 336 -0.12 12.22 -1.65
N LEU A 337 0.64 11.26 -1.14
CA LEU A 337 0.92 11.10 0.28
C LEU A 337 2.31 11.66 0.52
N ASN A 338 2.42 12.50 1.54
CA ASN A 338 3.72 12.91 2.03
C ASN A 338 4.28 11.79 2.91
N ILE A 339 5.55 11.41 2.67
CA ILE A 339 6.25 10.40 3.47
C ILE A 339 7.01 11.00 4.67
N ASP A 340 6.92 12.31 4.91
CA ASP A 340 7.25 12.94 6.18
C ASP A 340 6.53 12.22 7.32
N GLY A 341 7.20 12.03 8.45
CA GLY A 341 6.66 11.31 9.61
C GLY A 341 6.63 9.79 9.43
N LEU A 342 6.72 9.26 8.19
CA LEU A 342 6.89 7.83 7.90
C LEU A 342 8.36 7.47 7.66
N LEU A 343 8.95 8.06 6.62
CA LEU A 343 10.31 7.82 6.16
C LEU A 343 11.22 9.05 6.27
N HIS A 344 10.67 10.27 6.24
CA HIS A 344 11.43 11.50 6.46
C HIS A 344 11.14 12.07 7.85
N ALA A 345 12.18 12.59 8.50
CA ALA A 345 11.97 13.33 9.74
C ALA A 345 11.26 14.64 9.43
N ASP A 346 10.15 14.90 10.11
CA ASP A 346 9.54 16.23 10.12
C ASP A 346 10.21 17.10 11.21
N SER A 347 9.89 18.40 11.28
CA SER A 347 10.50 19.32 12.24
C SER A 347 10.08 19.11 13.70
N THR A 348 9.09 18.25 13.94
CA THR A 348 8.36 18.06 15.20
C THR A 348 8.33 16.62 15.70
N THR A 349 8.39 15.60 14.82
CA THR A 349 8.31 14.18 15.14
C THR A 349 9.25 13.33 14.27
N PRO A 350 9.94 12.34 14.88
CA PRO A 350 10.74 11.37 14.13
C PRO A 350 9.89 10.46 13.21
N PRO A 351 10.51 9.86 12.18
CA PRO A 351 9.79 8.99 11.24
C PRO A 351 9.46 7.62 11.85
N ILE A 352 8.17 7.27 11.95
CA ILE A 352 7.70 6.07 12.66
C ILE A 352 8.05 4.76 11.96
N LEU A 353 7.95 4.71 10.62
CA LEU A 353 8.31 3.49 9.88
C LEU A 353 9.82 3.27 9.98
N THR A 354 10.63 4.32 9.84
CA THR A 354 12.08 4.26 10.06
C THR A 354 12.42 3.80 11.48
N PHE A 355 11.70 4.25 12.51
CA PHE A 355 11.90 3.77 13.88
C PHE A 355 11.69 2.26 14.00
N TYR A 356 10.59 1.72 13.45
CA TYR A 356 10.36 0.27 13.50
C TYR A 356 11.38 -0.52 12.70
N LEU A 357 11.79 -0.03 11.52
CA LEU A 357 12.85 -0.66 10.74
C LEU A 357 14.18 -0.68 11.51
N TYR A 358 14.51 0.40 12.22
CA TYR A 358 15.67 0.46 13.12
C TYR A 358 15.57 -0.51 14.29
N MET A 359 14.41 -0.63 14.93
CA MET A 359 14.18 -1.59 16.00
C MET A 359 14.31 -3.05 15.53
N LEU A 360 13.80 -3.36 14.33
CA LEU A 360 13.94 -4.69 13.72
C LEU A 360 15.38 -4.98 13.31
N TYR A 361 16.09 -3.98 12.80
CA TYR A 361 17.51 -4.08 12.51
C TYR A 361 18.33 -4.39 13.78
N ASN A 362 18.09 -3.70 14.89
CA ASN A 362 18.75 -3.98 16.17
C ASN A 362 18.42 -5.40 16.68
N GLN A 363 17.17 -5.84 16.53
CA GLN A 363 16.77 -7.20 16.88
C GLN A 363 17.51 -8.25 16.02
N CYS A 364 17.79 -7.94 14.75
CA CYS A 364 18.61 -8.78 13.89
C CYS A 364 20.09 -8.81 14.33
N LEU A 365 20.65 -7.67 14.78
CA LEU A 365 21.99 -7.63 15.35
C LEU A 365 22.08 -8.49 16.63
N ASP A 366 21.05 -8.44 17.48
CA ASP A 366 20.98 -9.28 18.68
C ASP A 366 21.03 -10.78 18.30
N PHE A 367 20.32 -11.20 17.24
CA PHE A 367 20.43 -12.58 16.74
C PHE A 367 21.86 -12.93 16.30
N HIS A 368 22.53 -12.05 15.54
CA HIS A 368 23.91 -12.26 15.13
C HIS A 368 24.88 -12.37 16.31
N HIS A 369 24.69 -11.58 17.37
CA HIS A 369 25.58 -11.55 18.51
C HIS A 369 25.39 -12.74 19.46
N HIS A 370 24.15 -13.20 19.62
CA HIS A 370 23.80 -14.11 20.70
C HIS A 370 23.42 -15.52 20.22
N MET A 371 23.11 -15.72 18.93
CA MET A 371 22.81 -17.05 18.39
C MET A 371 24.06 -17.70 17.77
N PRO A 372 24.42 -18.92 18.19
CA PRO A 372 25.54 -19.65 17.60
C PRO A 372 25.26 -19.97 16.12
N ASP A 373 26.28 -19.83 15.29
CA ASP A 373 26.25 -20.15 13.85
C ASP A 373 25.16 -19.41 13.03
N PHE A 374 24.54 -18.36 13.57
CA PHE A 374 23.49 -17.60 12.89
C PHE A 374 23.94 -17.07 11.52
N SER A 375 25.11 -16.45 11.47
CA SER A 375 25.71 -15.94 10.22
C SER A 375 25.94 -17.05 9.19
N PHE A 376 26.26 -18.27 9.64
CA PHE A 376 26.41 -19.41 8.76
C PHE A 376 25.05 -19.82 8.18
N TYR A 377 24.03 -20.03 9.01
CA TYR A 377 22.69 -20.38 8.54
C TYR A 377 22.09 -19.31 7.63
N LEU A 378 22.24 -18.03 7.97
CA LEU A 378 21.78 -16.92 7.14
C LEU A 378 22.48 -16.91 5.78
N SER A 379 23.80 -17.14 5.75
CA SER A 379 24.54 -17.19 4.50
C SER A 379 24.06 -18.32 3.58
N GLN A 380 23.82 -19.51 4.13
CA GLN A 380 23.29 -20.64 3.36
C GLN A 380 21.86 -20.38 2.88
N ARG A 381 21.01 -19.80 3.73
CA ARG A 381 19.63 -19.47 3.37
C ARG A 381 19.57 -18.41 2.28
N LYS A 382 20.41 -17.38 2.34
CA LYS A 382 20.56 -16.38 1.26
C LYS A 382 20.93 -17.03 -0.07
N VAL A 383 21.87 -17.99 -0.08
CA VAL A 383 22.24 -18.72 -1.31
C VAL A 383 21.06 -19.53 -1.85
N GLN A 384 20.24 -20.13 -1.00
CA GLN A 384 19.04 -20.86 -1.43
C GLN A 384 17.96 -19.94 -2.02
N CYS A 385 17.72 -18.79 -1.38
CA CYS A 385 16.64 -17.87 -1.77
C CYS A 385 17.03 -16.97 -2.95
N LEU A 386 18.27 -16.49 -2.98
CA LEU A 386 18.74 -15.45 -3.90
C LEU A 386 19.77 -15.97 -4.92
N GLY A 387 20.27 -17.20 -4.77
CA GLY A 387 21.34 -17.77 -5.58
C GLY A 387 22.74 -17.44 -5.08
N THR A 388 23.75 -18.03 -5.74
CA THR A 388 25.16 -17.86 -5.35
C THR A 388 25.64 -16.45 -5.70
N PRO A 389 26.27 -15.71 -4.76
CA PRO A 389 26.80 -14.38 -5.05
C PRO A 389 27.89 -14.46 -6.12
N LEU A 390 27.96 -13.43 -6.97
CA LEU A 390 29.05 -13.28 -7.92
C LEU A 390 30.38 -13.07 -7.17
N PRO A 391 31.46 -13.78 -7.52
CA PRO A 391 32.74 -13.60 -6.86
C PRO A 391 33.31 -12.21 -7.14
N GLU A 392 33.64 -11.47 -6.07
CA GLU A 392 34.27 -10.16 -6.19
C GLU A 392 35.74 -10.26 -6.65
N LYS A 393 36.15 -9.29 -7.46
CA LYS A 393 37.55 -8.86 -7.53
C LYS A 393 37.79 -7.95 -6.33
N TYR A 394 38.56 -8.42 -5.36
CA TYR A 394 38.99 -7.71 -4.15
C TYR A 394 39.26 -6.22 -4.44
N GLN A 395 38.50 -5.31 -3.83
CA GLN A 395 38.87 -3.91 -3.69
C GLN A 395 39.08 -3.61 -2.20
N PRO A 396 40.25 -3.08 -1.81
CA PRO A 396 40.49 -2.77 -0.41
C PRO A 396 39.76 -1.47 -0.02
N ASP A 397 39.22 -1.51 1.19
CA ASP A 397 39.11 -0.42 2.17
C ASP A 397 37.98 0.64 2.07
N TYR A 398 37.19 0.68 3.15
CA TYR A 398 36.40 1.77 3.78
C TYR A 398 35.36 2.58 3.00
N HIS A 399 35.07 2.26 1.74
CA HIS A 399 33.98 2.92 1.02
C HIS A 399 32.69 2.09 1.09
N SER A 400 31.55 2.75 1.32
CA SER A 400 30.23 2.16 1.07
C SER A 400 30.27 1.54 -0.31
N ALA A 401 29.86 0.27 -0.41
CA ALA A 401 29.88 -0.38 -1.70
C ALA A 401 28.98 0.34 -2.72
N CYS A 402 27.91 1.01 -2.25
CA CYS A 402 27.01 1.72 -3.13
C CYS A 402 27.65 3.03 -3.64
N PRO A 403 27.86 3.16 -4.97
CA PRO A 403 28.59 4.26 -5.58
C PRO A 403 27.87 5.61 -5.46
N LEU A 404 26.61 5.62 -5.01
CA LEU A 404 25.85 6.86 -4.77
C LEU A 404 26.26 7.57 -3.47
N PHE A 405 27.00 6.91 -2.57
CA PHE A 405 27.46 7.49 -1.31
C PHE A 405 28.93 7.88 -1.42
N HIS A 406 29.19 9.14 -1.76
CA HIS A 406 30.54 9.64 -2.00
C HIS A 406 31.32 9.98 -0.73
N SER A 407 30.69 10.01 0.45
CA SER A 407 31.38 10.19 1.72
C SER A 407 30.47 9.86 2.91
N LEU A 408 31.11 9.38 3.99
CA LEU A 408 30.61 9.00 5.31
C LEU A 408 30.46 7.48 5.52
N CYS A 409 31.05 7.02 6.63
CA CYS A 409 30.88 5.66 7.14
C CYS A 409 29.38 5.39 7.34
N PRO A 410 28.83 4.24 6.89
CA PRO A 410 27.44 3.85 7.12
C PRO A 410 26.99 4.02 8.58
N GLU A 411 27.90 3.79 9.53
CA GLU A 411 27.68 3.92 10.98
C GLU A 411 27.25 5.34 11.39
N SER A 412 27.86 6.38 10.81
CA SER A 412 27.55 7.77 11.17
C SER A 412 26.10 8.18 10.84
N GLY A 413 25.48 7.55 9.83
CA GLY A 413 24.08 7.78 9.48
C GLY A 413 23.11 7.10 10.43
N ILE A 414 23.51 5.94 10.96
CA ILE A 414 22.74 5.21 11.97
C ILE A 414 22.84 5.95 13.31
N ASP A 415 24.03 6.40 13.70
CA ASP A 415 24.26 7.16 14.93
C ASP A 415 23.45 8.46 14.97
N SER A 416 23.43 9.20 13.86
CA SER A 416 22.65 10.45 13.73
C SER A 416 21.15 10.20 13.86
N MET A 417 20.65 9.12 13.23
CA MET A 417 19.25 8.71 13.35
C MET A 417 18.91 8.26 14.79
N GLU A 418 19.76 7.46 15.42
CA GLU A 418 19.58 7.04 16.80
C GLU A 418 19.54 8.25 17.74
N GLN A 419 20.45 9.20 17.56
CA GLN A 419 20.47 10.44 18.34
C GLN A 419 19.15 11.21 18.20
N SER A 420 18.56 11.27 17.00
CA SER A 420 17.25 11.87 16.77
C SER A 420 16.14 11.17 17.57
N PHE A 421 16.10 9.83 17.56
CA PHE A 421 15.14 9.06 18.36
C PHE A 421 15.36 9.22 19.87
N ARG A 422 16.60 9.34 20.33
CA ARG A 422 16.92 9.62 21.75
C ARG A 422 16.47 11.01 22.16
N GLN A 423 16.71 12.02 21.33
CA GLN A 423 16.24 13.40 21.57
C GLN A 423 14.72 13.46 21.67
N ALA A 424 14.02 12.69 20.85
CA ALA A 424 12.56 12.56 20.90
C ALA A 424 12.04 11.69 22.06
N SER A 425 12.92 11.10 22.89
CA SER A 425 12.55 10.16 23.96
C SER A 425 11.74 8.95 23.45
N TRP A 426 12.03 8.49 22.23
CA TRP A 426 11.38 7.32 21.62
C TRP A 426 12.10 6.01 21.95
N ILE A 427 13.40 6.05 22.17
CA ILE A 427 14.19 4.90 22.59
C ILE A 427 13.94 4.65 24.09
N PRO A 428 13.42 3.47 24.48
CA PRO A 428 13.32 3.08 25.89
C PRO A 428 14.67 3.17 26.62
N PRO A 429 14.69 3.62 27.89
CA PRO A 429 15.92 3.69 28.68
C PRO A 429 16.57 2.32 28.92
N ASP A 430 15.76 1.25 28.91
CA ASP A 430 16.19 -0.14 29.11
C ASP A 430 16.49 -0.88 27.80
N LEU A 431 16.86 -0.17 26.71
CA LEU A 431 17.23 -0.81 25.43
C LEU A 431 18.52 -1.66 25.49
N SER A 432 18.98 -2.03 26.69
CA SER A 432 20.08 -2.95 26.90
C SER A 432 19.63 -4.38 26.55
N HIS A 433 19.84 -4.79 25.29
CA HIS A 433 20.06 -6.19 24.88
C HIS A 433 19.19 -7.27 25.55
N THR A 434 17.88 -7.09 25.63
CA THR A 434 16.99 -8.16 26.10
C THR A 434 15.84 -8.37 25.13
N THR A 435 16.16 -8.77 23.90
CA THR A 435 15.39 -9.89 23.37
C THR A 435 15.71 -11.10 24.22
N SER A 436 14.87 -11.39 25.22
CA SER A 436 14.99 -12.64 25.97
C SER A 436 14.59 -13.79 25.05
N PHE A 437 15.54 -14.37 24.34
CA PHE A 437 15.28 -15.55 23.53
C PHE A 437 15.89 -16.78 24.20
N THR A 438 15.12 -17.87 24.20
CA THR A 438 15.59 -19.18 24.65
C THR A 438 15.71 -20.06 23.41
N ILE A 439 16.89 -20.63 23.18
CA ILE A 439 17.09 -21.59 22.09
C ILE A 439 16.71 -22.97 22.63
N ARG A 440 15.78 -23.65 21.95
CA ARG A 440 15.44 -25.04 22.22
C ARG A 440 15.69 -25.87 20.96
N THR A 441 16.52 -26.90 21.09
CA THR A 441 16.67 -27.95 20.08
C THR A 441 15.66 -29.05 20.36
N SER A 442 14.93 -29.52 19.34
CA SER A 442 14.00 -30.64 19.52
C SER A 442 14.77 -31.90 19.91
N THR A 443 14.63 -32.32 21.17
CA THR A 443 15.23 -33.55 21.68
C THR A 443 14.44 -34.76 21.20
N SER A 444 14.95 -35.44 20.17
CA SER A 444 14.70 -36.88 20.01
C SER A 444 15.89 -37.69 19.50
N ASP A 445 16.95 -37.11 18.92
CA ASP A 445 18.16 -37.87 18.58
C ASP A 445 19.42 -36.97 18.61
N GLN A 446 20.06 -36.89 19.78
CA GLN A 446 21.30 -36.12 19.98
C GLN A 446 22.54 -36.72 19.27
N SER A 447 22.40 -37.73 18.42
CA SER A 447 23.51 -38.37 17.71
C SER A 447 23.64 -38.01 16.23
N GLN A 448 22.78 -37.18 15.64
CA GLN A 448 22.85 -36.80 14.23
C GLN A 448 22.50 -35.34 13.91
N VAL A 449 22.79 -34.38 14.80
CA VAL A 449 22.73 -32.96 14.41
C VAL A 449 23.99 -32.63 13.61
N SER A 450 23.94 -32.89 12.31
CA SER A 450 24.97 -32.47 11.37
C SER A 450 25.04 -30.94 11.39
N THR A 451 26.12 -30.40 11.96
CA THR A 451 26.45 -28.95 11.99
C THR A 451 26.73 -28.37 10.60
N SER A 452 26.51 -29.14 9.53
CA SER A 452 26.87 -28.81 8.15
C SER A 452 25.69 -28.67 7.20
N SER A 453 24.44 -28.94 7.61
CA SER A 453 23.27 -28.83 6.72
C SER A 453 22.21 -27.87 7.25
N LEU A 454 21.52 -27.21 6.32
CA LEU A 454 20.40 -26.30 6.57
C LEU A 454 19.21 -27.01 7.26
N ASP A 455 19.17 -28.34 7.20
CA ASP A 455 18.21 -29.17 7.93
C ASP A 455 18.23 -28.90 9.44
N GLY A 456 19.39 -28.50 9.99
CA GLY A 456 19.49 -28.11 11.40
C GLY A 456 18.66 -26.87 11.76
N ALA A 457 18.52 -25.90 10.85
CA ALA A 457 17.76 -24.67 11.10
C ALA A 457 16.25 -24.88 11.16
N LEU A 458 15.73 -25.96 10.56
CA LEU A 458 14.32 -26.35 10.67
C LEU A 458 13.96 -26.87 12.06
N HIS A 459 14.94 -27.39 12.79
CA HIS A 459 14.75 -28.03 14.10
C HIS A 459 15.15 -27.15 15.30
N ILE A 460 15.68 -25.96 15.02
CA ILE A 460 15.98 -24.94 16.03
C ILE A 460 14.75 -24.07 16.23
N VAL A 461 14.23 -24.05 17.45
CA VAL A 461 13.14 -23.16 17.86
C VAL A 461 13.72 -22.02 18.69
N VAL A 462 13.32 -20.81 18.35
CA VAL A 462 13.72 -19.57 18.99
C VAL A 462 12.50 -18.88 19.56
N SER A 463 12.53 -18.55 20.85
CA SER A 463 11.50 -17.72 21.48
C SER A 463 11.75 -16.24 21.15
N VAL A 464 10.87 -15.60 20.39
CA VAL A 464 11.01 -14.22 19.90
C VAL A 464 9.96 -13.32 20.56
N SER A 465 10.38 -12.18 21.11
CA SER A 465 9.48 -11.13 21.57
C SER A 465 9.25 -10.09 20.48
N PRO A 466 8.08 -9.42 20.44
CA PRO A 466 7.87 -8.30 19.55
C PRO A 466 8.86 -7.16 19.80
N CYS A 467 9.21 -6.42 18.77
CA CYS A 467 10.13 -5.29 18.90
C CYS A 467 9.46 -4.13 19.68
N SER A 468 10.30 -3.26 20.26
CA SER A 468 9.83 -2.17 21.12
C SER A 468 9.05 -1.11 20.32
N ALA A 469 7.94 -0.64 20.88
CA ALA A 469 7.28 0.58 20.42
C ALA A 469 8.03 1.83 20.95
N PRO A 470 7.77 3.02 20.39
CA PRO A 470 8.26 4.27 20.95
C PRO A 470 7.89 4.39 22.44
N ALA A 471 8.83 4.82 23.28
CA ALA A 471 8.63 4.96 24.72
C ALA A 471 7.73 6.13 25.11
N SER A 472 7.50 7.06 24.19
CA SER A 472 6.65 8.24 24.38
C SER A 472 6.06 8.72 23.06
N GLY A 473 5.16 9.68 23.13
CA GLY A 473 4.50 10.24 21.96
C GLY A 473 3.26 9.45 21.51
N PRO A 474 2.70 9.79 20.35
CA PRO A 474 1.40 9.29 19.93
C PRO A 474 1.44 7.81 19.49
N TRP A 475 2.63 7.28 19.26
CA TRP A 475 2.89 5.90 18.86
C TRP A 475 3.23 4.98 20.05
N TYR A 476 3.16 5.51 21.27
CA TYR A 476 3.37 4.72 22.48
C TYR A 476 2.35 3.59 22.58
N ASP A 477 2.83 2.37 22.84
CA ASP A 477 1.99 1.22 23.11
C ASP A 477 2.41 0.55 24.44
N PRO A 478 1.59 0.67 25.51
CA PRO A 478 1.87 0.05 26.80
C PRO A 478 1.61 -1.46 26.82
N ALA A 479 1.06 -2.05 25.75
CA ALA A 479 0.69 -3.46 25.74
C ALA A 479 1.93 -4.36 25.90
N VAL A 480 1.80 -5.31 26.84
CA VAL A 480 2.79 -6.38 27.05
C VAL A 480 2.42 -7.54 26.16
N TYR A 481 3.28 -7.85 25.20
CA TYR A 481 3.10 -8.97 24.29
C TYR A 481 3.86 -10.21 24.80
N GLY A 482 3.29 -11.38 24.53
CA GLY A 482 3.94 -12.66 24.85
C GLY A 482 5.14 -12.93 23.95
N VAL A 483 5.97 -13.90 24.37
CA VAL A 483 7.05 -14.44 23.54
C VAL A 483 6.50 -15.60 22.71
N GLU A 484 6.86 -15.65 21.43
CA GLU A 484 6.40 -16.68 20.49
C GLU A 484 7.54 -17.59 20.07
N ASP A 485 7.31 -18.91 20.04
CA ASP A 485 8.29 -19.90 19.63
C ASP A 485 8.25 -20.08 18.10
N VAL A 486 9.36 -19.72 17.43
CA VAL A 486 9.45 -19.62 15.97
C VAL A 486 10.62 -20.47 15.46
N PRO A 487 10.44 -21.25 14.37
CA PRO A 487 11.56 -21.94 13.73
C PRO A 487 12.61 -20.96 13.22
N LEU A 488 13.90 -21.27 13.41
CA LEU A 488 15.00 -20.42 12.97
C LEU A 488 14.91 -20.10 11.46
N VAL A 489 14.50 -21.06 10.63
CA VAL A 489 14.32 -20.82 9.19
C VAL A 489 13.37 -19.64 8.87
N ASN A 490 12.31 -19.47 9.65
CA ASN A 490 11.35 -18.38 9.45
C ASN A 490 11.97 -17.04 9.85
N ILE A 491 12.78 -17.03 10.91
CA ILE A 491 13.54 -15.84 11.31
C ILE A 491 14.52 -15.46 10.21
N LEU A 492 15.25 -16.42 9.63
CA LEU A 492 16.18 -16.18 8.53
C LEU A 492 15.48 -15.60 7.30
N ASP A 493 14.32 -16.14 6.93
CA ASP A 493 13.51 -15.62 5.83
C ASP A 493 13.06 -14.17 6.09
N ASN A 494 12.63 -13.87 7.31
CA ASN A 494 12.24 -12.52 7.72
C ASN A 494 13.44 -11.56 7.82
N VAL A 495 14.66 -12.04 8.08
CA VAL A 495 15.89 -11.23 7.98
C VAL A 495 16.21 -10.89 6.52
N ILE A 496 16.08 -11.86 5.62
CA ILE A 496 16.29 -11.64 4.18
C ILE A 496 15.28 -10.63 3.65
N LEU A 497 14.01 -10.77 4.04
CA LEU A 497 12.97 -9.82 3.68
C LEU A 497 13.25 -8.43 4.25
N LEU A 498 13.67 -8.32 5.52
CA LEU A 498 14.01 -7.03 6.13
C LEU A 498 15.11 -6.29 5.34
N GLU A 499 16.11 -7.01 4.84
CA GLU A 499 17.14 -6.42 3.98
C GLU A 499 16.54 -5.83 2.69
N GLU A 500 15.61 -6.55 2.04
CA GLU A 500 14.91 -6.06 0.84
C GLU A 500 14.04 -4.84 1.15
N VAL A 501 13.32 -4.86 2.26
CA VAL A 501 12.48 -3.74 2.72
C VAL A 501 13.29 -2.47 2.90
N LEU A 502 14.44 -2.56 3.57
CA LEU A 502 15.31 -1.42 3.80
C LEU A 502 15.76 -0.80 2.46
N LEU A 503 16.07 -1.64 1.47
CA LEU A 503 16.42 -1.19 0.12
C LEU A 503 15.24 -0.55 -0.60
N GLU A 504 14.07 -1.19 -0.56
CA GLU A 504 12.85 -0.70 -1.19
C GLU A 504 12.47 0.68 -0.66
N MET A 505 12.42 0.85 0.67
CA MET A 505 12.10 2.12 1.31
C MET A 505 13.14 3.20 0.99
N ALA A 506 14.43 2.83 0.95
CA ALA A 506 15.49 3.76 0.57
C ALA A 506 15.40 4.20 -0.91
N CYS A 507 15.12 3.26 -1.82
CA CYS A 507 14.89 3.54 -3.24
C CYS A 507 13.69 4.47 -3.42
N THR A 508 12.56 4.18 -2.76
CA THR A 508 11.36 5.02 -2.80
C THR A 508 11.65 6.44 -2.30
N ALA A 509 12.25 6.59 -1.12
CA ALA A 509 12.61 7.91 -0.58
C ALA A 509 13.57 8.67 -1.52
N SER A 510 14.58 8.00 -2.08
CA SER A 510 15.55 8.61 -2.99
C SER A 510 14.91 9.07 -4.31
N LEU A 511 14.05 8.24 -4.91
CA LEU A 511 13.34 8.57 -6.16
C LEU A 511 12.40 9.74 -5.96
N ARG A 512 11.62 9.74 -4.88
CA ARG A 512 10.70 10.84 -4.58
C ARG A 512 11.43 12.15 -4.34
N HIS A 513 12.56 12.11 -3.62
CA HIS A 513 13.41 13.28 -3.44
C HIS A 513 13.99 13.79 -4.77
N ALA A 514 14.45 12.88 -5.64
CA ALA A 514 15.00 13.21 -6.96
C ALA A 514 13.92 13.80 -7.90
N TRP A 515 12.70 13.29 -7.83
CA TRP A 515 11.55 13.74 -8.61
C TRP A 515 10.87 14.99 -8.02
N GLY A 516 11.31 15.45 -6.85
CA GLY A 516 10.80 16.65 -6.21
C GLY A 516 9.42 16.51 -5.58
N ILE A 517 8.97 15.29 -5.32
CA ILE A 517 7.61 14.98 -4.83
C ILE A 517 7.42 15.45 -3.39
N ASP A 518 8.44 15.29 -2.56
CA ASP A 518 8.42 15.67 -1.14
C ASP A 518 9.08 17.03 -0.88
N ARG A 519 9.27 17.87 -1.93
CA ARG A 519 9.87 19.21 -1.79
C ARG A 519 8.77 20.27 -1.70
N PRO A 520 8.95 21.33 -0.89
CA PRO A 520 8.05 22.47 -0.94
C PRO A 520 8.08 23.10 -2.34
N CYS A 521 6.91 23.34 -2.94
CA CYS A 521 6.81 24.02 -4.24
C CYS A 521 7.45 25.41 -4.14
N SER A 522 8.52 25.64 -4.90
CA SER A 522 9.10 26.97 -5.05
C SER A 522 8.15 27.84 -5.88
N HIS A 523 7.69 28.96 -5.32
CA HIS A 523 7.04 30.00 -6.11
C HIS A 523 8.03 30.48 -7.18
N SER A 524 7.68 30.30 -8.47
CA SER A 524 8.25 31.05 -9.58
C SER A 524 7.38 32.27 -9.89
#